data_AF-A0A352T0F7-F1
#
_entry.id   AF-A0A352T0F7-F1
#
_cell.length_a   1.000
_cell.length_b   1.000
_cell.length_c   1.000
_cell.angle_alpha   90.00
_cell.angle_beta   90.00
_cell.angle_gamma   90.00
#
_symmetry.space_group_name_H-M   'P 1'
#
loop_
_entity.id
_entity.type
_entity.pdbx_description
1 polymer ?
#
loop_
_entity_poly.entity_id
_entity_poly.type
_entity_poly.pdbx_seq_one_letter_code
_entity_poly.pdbx_strand_id
1 'polypeptide(L)'
;QNKRYNAFDEEMAIVTAEAYTNGDNSVKRQFPICFEGMWKYTVTSPDIKIEKYLIGMKKLQEILEAYRAELQNENKVFALLHTDTFINKVAGLIEVAEKEEKIKL
;
A
#
# COMPACT_ATOMS: atom_id res chain seq x y z
N GLN A 1 -8.45 -22.83 2.13
CA GLN A 1 -9.43 -21.76 2.39
C GLN A 1 -9.00 -20.53 1.60
N ASN A 2 -9.84 -20.01 0.69
CA ASN A 2 -9.58 -18.71 0.06
C ASN A 2 -9.67 -17.66 1.17
N LYS A 3 -8.54 -17.08 1.59
CA LYS A 3 -8.56 -15.83 2.37
C LYS A 3 -9.33 -14.83 1.49
N ARG A 4 -10.57 -14.50 1.86
CA ARG A 4 -11.28 -13.41 1.19
C ARG A 4 -10.41 -12.17 1.37
N TYR A 5 -10.08 -11.48 0.29
CA TYR A 5 -9.41 -10.18 0.33
C TYR A 5 -10.39 -9.14 0.89
N ASN A 6 -10.76 -9.25 2.16
CA ASN A 6 -11.71 -8.38 2.84
C ASN A 6 -11.06 -7.61 3.99
N ALA A 7 -9.73 -7.66 4.09
CA ALA A 7 -8.91 -6.88 5.00
C ALA A 7 -7.51 -6.77 4.40
N PHE A 8 -6.78 -5.74 4.83
CA PHE A 8 -5.36 -5.59 4.62
C PHE A 8 -4.75 -5.23 5.97
N ASP A 9 -4.15 -6.19 6.68
CA ASP A 9 -3.63 -6.00 8.04
C ASP A 9 -2.11 -5.73 8.05
N GLU A 10 -1.53 -5.59 9.25
CA GLU A 10 -0.12 -5.28 9.41
C GLU A 10 0.81 -6.38 8.88
N GLU A 11 0.43 -7.66 9.00
CA GLU A 11 1.21 -8.78 8.45
C GLU A 11 1.27 -8.67 6.92
N MET A 12 0.12 -8.38 6.29
CA MET A 12 0.07 -8.12 4.84
C MET A 12 0.89 -6.89 4.46
N ALA A 13 0.89 -5.83 5.27
CA ALA A 13 1.68 -4.63 5.03
C ALA A 13 3.19 -4.94 5.01
N ILE A 14 3.68 -5.71 5.99
CA ILE A 14 5.08 -6.12 6.10
C ILE A 14 5.48 -6.98 4.89
N VAL A 15 4.73 -8.03 4.58
CA VAL A 15 5.04 -8.92 3.45
C VAL A 15 4.98 -8.19 2.10
N THR A 16 4.03 -7.25 1.95
CA THR A 16 3.92 -6.40 0.75
C THR A 16 5.15 -5.52 0.59
N ALA A 17 5.60 -4.87 1.68
CA ALA A 17 6.78 -4.04 1.67
C ALA A 17 8.04 -4.87 1.33
N GLU A 18 8.23 -6.02 1.96
CA GLU A 18 9.35 -6.93 1.67
C GLU A 18 9.38 -7.38 0.20
N ALA A 19 8.23 -7.73 -0.37
CA ALA A 19 8.15 -8.09 -1.78
C ALA A 19 8.53 -6.92 -2.70
N TYR A 20 8.10 -5.70 -2.36
CA TYR A 20 8.42 -4.50 -3.12
C TYR A 20 9.90 -4.10 -3.01
N THR A 21 10.46 -4.08 -1.80
CA THR A 21 11.84 -3.64 -1.55
C THR A 21 12.87 -4.60 -2.13
N ASN A 22 12.59 -5.92 -2.12
CA ASN A 22 13.45 -6.94 -2.73
C ASN A 22 13.32 -7.03 -4.26
N GLY A 23 12.28 -6.42 -4.85
CA GLY A 23 12.08 -6.41 -6.30
C GLY A 23 13.13 -5.60 -7.07
N ASP A 24 13.32 -5.88 -8.36
CA ASP A 24 14.10 -5.01 -9.25
C ASP A 24 13.32 -3.74 -9.63
N ASN A 25 13.90 -2.89 -10.48
CA ASN A 25 13.24 -1.67 -10.95
C ASN A 25 11.97 -1.95 -11.78
N SER A 26 11.90 -3.09 -12.49
CA SER A 26 10.70 -3.48 -13.24
C SER A 26 9.56 -3.80 -12.28
N VAL A 27 9.86 -4.58 -11.23
CA VAL A 27 8.92 -4.85 -10.13
C VAL A 27 8.50 -3.54 -9.48
N LYS A 28 9.45 -2.70 -9.05
CA LYS A 28 9.14 -1.42 -8.38
C LYS A 28 8.28 -0.49 -9.23
N ARG A 29 8.43 -0.53 -10.56
CA ARG A 29 7.57 0.22 -11.49
C ARG A 29 6.15 -0.34 -11.59
N GLN A 30 5.99 -1.65 -11.66
CA GLN A 30 4.68 -2.30 -11.91
C GLN A 30 3.88 -2.52 -10.63
N PHE A 31 4.55 -2.85 -9.54
CA PHE A 31 3.95 -3.25 -8.28
C PHE A 31 2.93 -2.22 -7.75
N PRO A 32 3.21 -0.91 -7.73
CA PRO A 32 2.24 0.09 -7.25
C PRO A 32 0.96 0.13 -8.07
N ILE A 33 1.06 -0.10 -9.39
CA ILE A 33 -0.07 -0.09 -10.32
C ILE A 33 -0.97 -1.30 -10.05
N CYS A 34 -0.37 -2.49 -9.94
CA CYS A 34 -1.10 -3.71 -9.61
C CYS A 34 -1.74 -3.64 -8.22
N PHE A 35 -1.01 -3.10 -7.24
CA PHE A 35 -1.49 -2.93 -5.87
C PHE A 35 -2.71 -1.99 -5.80
N GLU A 36 -2.60 -0.80 -6.40
CA GLU A 36 -3.72 0.15 -6.47
C GLU A 36 -4.94 -0.48 -7.15
N GLY A 37 -4.74 -1.15 -8.29
CA GLY A 37 -5.81 -1.80 -9.03
C GLY A 37 -6.56 -2.84 -8.20
N MET A 38 -5.87 -3.62 -7.37
CA MET A 38 -6.48 -4.63 -6.50
C MET A 38 -7.30 -3.99 -5.36
N TRP A 39 -6.72 -3.00 -4.68
CA TRP A 39 -7.31 -2.47 -3.45
C TRP A 39 -8.36 -1.38 -3.69
N LYS A 40 -8.30 -0.65 -4.81
CA LYS A 40 -9.27 0.39 -5.15
C LYS A 40 -10.72 -0.13 -5.25
N TYR A 41 -10.92 -1.36 -5.73
CA TYR A 41 -12.26 -1.98 -5.77
C TYR A 41 -12.59 -2.69 -4.46
N THR A 42 -11.57 -3.15 -3.74
CA THR A 42 -11.75 -3.89 -2.49
C THR A 42 -12.20 -2.97 -1.35
N VAL A 43 -11.69 -1.73 -1.31
CA VAL A 43 -12.01 -0.75 -0.26
C VAL A 43 -13.48 -0.31 -0.26
N THR A 44 -14.16 -0.35 -1.40
CA THR A 44 -15.59 -0.01 -1.52
C THR A 44 -16.51 -1.23 -1.35
N SER A 45 -15.95 -2.42 -1.13
CA SER A 45 -16.74 -3.64 -0.94
C SER A 45 -17.54 -3.56 0.37
N PRO A 46 -18.82 -4.01 0.40
CA PRO A 46 -19.60 -4.08 1.64
C PRO A 46 -18.94 -4.96 2.71
N ASP A 47 -18.18 -5.98 2.30
CA ASP A 47 -17.55 -6.97 3.19
C ASP A 47 -16.20 -6.51 3.76
N ILE A 48 -15.71 -5.32 3.37
CA ILE A 48 -14.41 -4.81 3.81
C ILE A 48 -14.40 -4.54 5.31
N LYS A 49 -13.38 -5.05 6.00
CA LYS A 49 -13.06 -4.68 7.38
C LYS A 49 -12.25 -3.38 7.34
N ILE A 50 -12.95 -2.26 7.23
CA ILE A 50 -12.35 -0.94 6.93
C ILE A 50 -11.29 -0.53 7.97
N GLU A 51 -11.54 -0.75 9.25
CA GLU A 51 -10.57 -0.48 10.33
C GLU A 51 -9.27 -1.26 10.14
N LYS A 52 -9.37 -2.58 9.89
CA LYS A 52 -8.20 -3.42 9.64
C LYS A 52 -7.44 -2.95 8.41
N TYR A 53 -8.16 -2.67 7.32
CA TYR A 53 -7.60 -2.14 6.09
C TYR A 53 -6.83 -0.83 6.31
N LEU A 54 -7.39 0.11 7.06
CA LEU A 54 -6.73 1.38 7.40
C LEU A 54 -5.45 1.15 8.21
N ILE A 55 -5.47 0.25 9.20
CA ILE A 55 -4.30 -0.12 10.00
C ILE A 55 -3.18 -0.63 9.09
N GLY A 56 -3.46 -1.62 8.24
CA GLY A 56 -2.43 -2.17 7.35
C GLY A 56 -1.94 -1.15 6.31
N MET A 57 -2.82 -0.32 5.73
CA MET A 57 -2.40 0.68 4.75
C MET A 57 -1.51 1.76 5.36
N LYS A 58 -1.86 2.25 6.57
CA LYS A 58 -1.02 3.19 7.31
C LYS A 58 0.32 2.57 7.69
N LYS A 59 0.33 1.28 8.07
CA LYS A 59 1.58 0.56 8.34
C LYS A 59 2.46 0.43 7.09
N LEU A 60 1.86 0.12 5.94
CA LEU A 60 2.58 0.04 4.67
C LEU A 60 3.17 1.41 4.29
N GLN A 61 2.41 2.49 4.44
CA GLN A 61 2.89 3.85 4.20
C GLN A 61 4.13 4.17 5.06
N GLU A 62 4.07 3.91 6.37
CA GLU A 62 5.19 4.12 7.30
C GLU A 62 6.47 3.38 6.84
N ILE A 63 6.35 2.11 6.45
CA ILE A 63 7.49 1.30 5.98
C ILE A 63 8.06 1.87 4.68
N LEU A 64 7.19 2.28 3.74
CA LEU A 64 7.62 2.85 2.46
C LEU A 64 8.32 4.21 2.64
N GLU A 65 7.86 5.05 3.57
CA GLU A 65 8.49 6.33 3.88
C GLU A 65 9.89 6.13 4.50
N ALA A 66 10.06 5.14 5.37
CA ALA A 66 11.37 4.76 5.89
C ALA A 66 12.31 4.29 4.77
N TYR A 67 11.83 3.39 3.90
CA TYR A 67 12.62 2.90 2.75
C TYR A 67 12.96 4.01 1.75
N ARG A 68 12.04 4.95 1.53
CA ARG A 68 12.27 6.14 0.70
C ARG A 68 13.43 6.97 1.23
N ALA A 69 13.53 7.17 2.55
CA ALA A 69 14.63 7.91 3.18
C ALA A 69 15.98 7.20 2.98
N GLU A 70 16.01 5.88 3.07
CA GLU A 70 17.20 5.07 2.77
C GLU A 70 17.65 5.23 1.30
N LEU A 71 16.71 5.11 0.36
CA LEU A 71 16.98 5.28 -1.08
C LEU A 71 17.52 6.67 -1.42
N GLN A 72 17.02 7.70 -0.73
CA GLN A 72 17.48 9.07 -0.89
C GLN A 72 18.94 9.21 -0.42
N ASN A 73 19.29 8.60 0.72
CA ASN A 73 20.68 8.59 1.22
C ASN A 73 21.63 7.83 0.28
N GLU A 74 21.14 6.78 -0.38
CA GLU A 74 21.90 5.99 -1.35
C GLU A 74 21.94 6.58 -2.77
N ASN A 75 21.31 7.74 -3.02
CA ASN A 75 21.18 8.36 -4.34
C ASN A 75 20.56 7.44 -5.43
N LYS A 76 19.64 6.54 -5.05
CA LYS A 76 18.97 5.62 -6.00
C LYS A 76 17.76 6.25 -6.66
N VAL A 77 18.01 7.20 -7.57
CA VAL A 77 17.00 8.06 -8.21
C VAL A 77 15.80 7.29 -8.80
N PHE A 78 16.03 6.21 -9.53
CA PHE A 78 14.92 5.44 -10.14
C PHE A 78 14.07 4.68 -9.12
N ALA A 79 14.72 4.04 -8.14
CA ALA A 79 14.01 3.35 -7.07
C ALA A 79 13.24 4.34 -6.20
N LEU A 80 13.79 5.54 -5.97
CA LEU A 80 13.13 6.63 -5.25
C LEU A 80 11.85 7.07 -5.97
N LEU A 81 11.92 7.33 -7.28
CA LEU A 81 10.75 7.71 -8.10
C LEU A 81 9.63 6.67 -8.02
N HIS A 82 9.97 5.38 -8.11
CA HIS A 82 8.98 4.31 -8.00
C HIS A 82 8.38 4.21 -6.60
N THR A 83 9.18 4.46 -5.57
CA THR A 83 8.73 4.43 -4.17
C THR A 83 7.82 5.62 -3.86
N ASP A 84 8.14 6.82 -4.35
CA ASP A 84 7.26 7.99 -4.31
C ASP A 84 5.91 7.70 -4.97
N THR A 85 5.94 7.04 -6.13
CA THR A 85 4.71 6.60 -6.80
C THR A 85 3.89 5.67 -5.91
N PHE A 86 4.54 4.71 -5.24
CA PHE A 86 3.85 3.77 -4.37
C PHE A 86 3.22 4.45 -3.15
N ILE A 87 3.96 5.31 -2.46
CA ILE A 87 3.46 6.08 -1.32
C ILE A 87 2.23 6.89 -1.71
N ASN A 88 2.27 7.58 -2.85
CA ASN A 88 1.11 8.35 -3.34
C ASN A 88 -0.12 7.47 -3.62
N LYS A 89 0.07 6.25 -4.14
CA LYS A 89 -1.02 5.30 -4.35
C LYS A 89 -1.62 4.82 -3.02
N VAL A 90 -0.78 4.49 -2.05
CA VAL A 90 -1.23 4.08 -0.71
C VAL A 90 -1.98 5.23 -0.01
N ALA A 91 -1.47 6.45 -0.08
CA ALA A 91 -2.14 7.64 0.47
C ALA A 91 -3.53 7.84 -0.14
N GLY A 92 -3.66 7.75 -1.47
CA GLY A 92 -4.96 7.85 -2.14
C GLY A 92 -5.95 6.75 -1.74
N LEU A 93 -5.46 5.53 -1.49
CA LEU A 93 -6.28 4.43 -0.98
C LEU A 93 -6.73 4.63 0.48
N ILE A 94 -5.88 5.23 1.32
CA ILE A 94 -6.24 5.61 2.69
C ILE A 94 -7.32 6.68 2.67
N GLU A 95 -7.18 7.73 1.84
CA GLU A 95 -8.20 8.78 1.73
C GLU A 95 -9.56 8.25 1.30
N VAL A 96 -9.60 7.26 0.39
CA VAL A 96 -10.85 6.59 0.00
C VAL A 96 -11.43 5.83 1.19
N ALA A 97 -10.60 5.06 1.91
CA ALA A 97 -11.05 4.28 3.06
C ALA A 97 -11.60 5.16 4.20
N GLU A 98 -10.95 6.28 4.51
CA GLU A 98 -11.41 7.21 5.55
C GLU A 98 -12.73 7.90 5.17
N LYS A 99 -13.02 8.07 3.87
CA LYS A 99 -14.33 8.55 3.39
C LYS A 99 -15.40 7.47 3.56
N GLU A 100 -15.10 6.23 3.17
CA GLU A 100 -16.01 5.09 3.32
C GLU A 100 -16.36 4.81 4.79
N GLU A 101 -15.40 4.92 5.70
CA GLU A 101 -15.60 4.76 7.13
C GLU A 101 -16.58 5.81 7.67
N LYS A 102 -16.42 7.09 7.28
CA LYS A 102 -17.30 8.19 7.71
C LYS A 102 -18.73 8.08 7.20
N ILE A 103 -18.96 7.44 6.05
CA ILE A 103 -20.31 7.23 5.50
C ILE A 103 -21.06 6.14 6.29
N LYS A 104 -20.34 5.22 6.94
CA LYS A 104 -20.92 4.08 7.67
C LYS A 104 -21.20 4.37 9.15
N LEU A 105 -20.75 5.51 9.67
CA LEU A 105 -21.00 6.00 11.03
C LEU A 105 -22.24 6.91 11.06
#